data_AF-A0AAJ3EF76-F1
#
_entry.id   AF-A0AAJ3EF76-F1
#
_cell.length_a   1.000
_cell.length_b   1.000
_cell.length_c   1.000
_cell.angle_alpha   90.00
_cell.angle_beta   90.00
_cell.angle_gamma   90.00
#
_symmetry.space_group_name_H-M   'P 1'
#
loop_
_entity.id
_entity.type
_entity.pdbx_description
1 polymer ?
#
loop_
_entity_poly.entity_id
_entity_poly.type
_entity_poly.pdbx_seq_one_letter_code
_entity_poly.pdbx_strand_id
1 'polypeptide(L)'
;MAITRPKPKSTQEATDAFISGAPDAETRPRGVKKGNKQQISLTIAPALLVKVDELASELGQSRAAIINMAIYRAVEHGLIIDGLRKD
;
A
#
# COMPACT_ATOMS: atom_id res chain seq x y z
N MET A 1 -5.82 26.16 56.01
CA MET A 1 -6.51 25.65 54.81
C MET A 1 -5.54 24.76 54.04
N ALA A 2 -5.90 23.51 53.76
CA ALA A 2 -5.05 22.58 53.03
C ALA A 2 -5.42 22.57 51.54
N ILE A 3 -4.46 22.86 50.66
CA ILE A 3 -4.65 22.85 49.20
C ILE A 3 -4.29 21.46 48.69
N THR A 4 -5.29 20.67 48.34
CA THR A 4 -5.11 19.36 47.70
C THR A 4 -4.99 19.53 46.19
N ARG A 5 -3.86 19.10 45.59
CA ARG A 5 -3.66 19.13 44.13
C ARG A 5 -4.47 18.02 43.46
N PRO A 6 -5.21 18.31 42.37
CA PRO A 6 -5.97 17.29 41.64
C PRO A 6 -5.04 16.31 40.92
N LYS A 7 -5.42 15.04 40.93
CA LYS A 7 -4.67 13.93 40.32
C LYS A 7 -4.68 14.08 38.79
N PRO A 8 -3.53 14.07 38.10
CA PRO A 8 -3.49 14.26 36.66
C PRO A 8 -4.19 13.08 35.95
N LYS A 9 -5.18 13.39 35.11
CA LYS A 9 -5.71 12.43 34.13
C LYS A 9 -4.59 12.06 33.14
N SER A 10 -4.55 10.79 32.78
CA SER A 10 -3.55 10.13 31.93
C SER A 10 -3.11 11.00 30.75
N THR A 11 -1.81 11.34 30.74
CA THR A 11 -1.15 12.19 29.74
C THR A 11 -1.14 11.57 28.34
N GLN A 12 -1.27 10.25 28.22
CA GLN A 12 -1.16 9.50 26.96
C GLN A 12 -2.27 9.80 25.95
N GLU A 13 -3.53 9.80 26.38
CA GLU A 13 -4.65 10.08 25.46
C GLU A 13 -4.61 11.52 24.94
N ALA A 14 -4.18 12.46 25.79
CA ALA A 14 -4.01 13.86 25.39
C ALA A 14 -2.81 14.05 24.44
N THR A 15 -1.73 13.29 24.62
CA THR A 15 -0.58 13.33 23.70
C THR A 15 -0.89 12.70 22.36
N ASP A 16 -1.60 11.58 22.32
CA ASP A 16 -1.98 10.92 21.07
C ASP A 16 -2.96 11.76 20.26
N ALA A 17 -3.95 12.37 20.92
CA ALA A 17 -4.86 13.32 20.29
C ALA A 17 -4.13 14.54 19.72
N PHE A 18 -3.14 15.09 20.44
CA PHE A 18 -2.32 16.20 19.98
C PHE A 18 -1.43 15.84 18.78
N ILE A 19 -0.79 14.67 18.81
CA ILE A 19 0.05 14.17 17.70
C ILE A 19 -0.81 13.90 16.47
N SER A 20 -2.00 13.31 16.62
CA SER A 20 -2.91 13.01 15.51
C SER A 20 -3.62 14.25 14.92
N GLY A 21 -3.70 15.35 15.68
CA GLY A 21 -4.36 16.58 15.26
C GLY A 21 -3.48 17.52 14.43
N ALA A 22 -2.20 17.18 14.27
CA ALA A 22 -1.27 17.99 13.51
C ALA A 22 -1.55 17.85 11.98
N PRO A 23 -1.47 18.94 11.20
CA PRO A 23 -1.80 18.93 9.76
C PRO A 23 -0.83 18.09 8.89
N ASP A 24 0.27 17.63 9.48
CA ASP A 24 1.25 16.68 8.94
C ASP A 24 1.02 15.23 9.40
N ALA A 25 0.13 15.00 10.39
CA ALA A 25 -0.25 13.67 10.85
C ALA A 25 -1.07 12.89 9.82
N GLU A 26 -1.64 13.58 8.83
CA GLU A 26 -2.24 12.93 7.67
C GLU A 26 -1.16 12.15 6.91
N THR A 27 -1.27 10.82 6.92
CA THR A 27 -0.46 9.92 6.10
C THR A 27 -0.75 10.20 4.63
N ARG A 28 -0.05 11.18 4.05
CA ARG A 28 -0.16 11.48 2.63
C ARG A 28 0.31 10.25 1.85
N PRO A 29 -0.46 9.79 0.85
CA PRO A 29 -0.08 8.63 0.05
C PRO A 29 1.28 8.92 -0.62
N ARG A 30 2.28 8.09 -0.32
CA ARG A 30 3.64 8.25 -0.84
C ARG A 30 3.66 7.92 -2.33
N GLY A 31 4.06 8.87 -3.17
CA GLY A 31 4.33 8.66 -4.60
C GLY A 31 3.59 9.63 -5.52
N VAL A 32 3.98 9.62 -6.80
CA VAL A 32 3.43 10.50 -7.84
C VAL A 32 2.08 9.96 -8.31
N LYS A 33 1.04 10.80 -8.25
CA LYS A 33 -0.25 10.50 -8.86
C LYS A 33 -0.20 10.83 -10.35
N LYS A 34 -0.61 9.89 -11.19
CA LYS A 34 -0.79 10.08 -12.64
C LYS A 34 -2.27 9.91 -12.96
N GLY A 35 -2.99 11.03 -13.03
CA GLY A 35 -4.46 11.02 -13.09
C GLY A 35 -5.04 10.32 -11.86
N ASN A 36 -5.87 9.29 -12.10
CA ASN A 36 -6.52 8.50 -11.04
C ASN A 36 -5.67 7.31 -10.54
N LYS A 37 -4.42 7.17 -10.99
CA LYS A 37 -3.55 6.04 -10.65
C LYS A 37 -2.34 6.49 -9.85
N GLN A 38 -1.93 5.66 -8.88
CA GLN A 38 -0.68 5.84 -8.15
C GLN A 38 0.47 5.19 -8.94
N GLN A 39 1.55 5.92 -9.18
CA GLN A 39 2.76 5.33 -9.75
C GLN A 39 3.53 4.55 -8.67
N ILE A 40 3.97 3.35 -9.03
CA ILE A 40 4.83 2.51 -8.21
C ILE A 40 6.12 2.17 -8.96
N SER A 41 7.22 2.03 -8.23
CA SER A 41 8.46 1.44 -8.72
C SER A 41 8.49 -0.02 -8.33
N LEU A 42 8.72 -0.92 -9.30
CA LEU A 42 8.78 -2.36 -9.08
C LEU A 42 10.13 -2.87 -9.61
N THR A 43 10.82 -3.66 -8.78
CA THR A 43 12.01 -4.41 -9.19
C THR A 43 11.59 -5.84 -9.54
N ILE A 44 11.96 -6.32 -10.72
CA ILE A 44 11.61 -7.66 -11.21
C ILE A 44 12.82 -8.35 -11.83
N ALA A 45 12.82 -9.68 -11.81
CA ALA A 45 13.86 -10.46 -12.47
C ALA A 45 13.85 -10.21 -13.99
N PRO A 46 15.02 -9.98 -14.63
CA PRO A 46 15.07 -9.71 -16.07
C PRO A 46 14.45 -10.82 -16.92
N ALA A 47 14.67 -12.07 -16.54
CA ALA A 47 14.09 -13.23 -17.24
C ALA A 47 12.55 -13.25 -17.17
N LEU A 48 11.96 -12.79 -16.07
CA LEU A 48 10.50 -12.69 -15.95
C LEU A 48 9.96 -11.53 -16.77
N LEU A 49 10.69 -10.40 -16.81
CA LEU A 49 10.31 -9.24 -17.61
C LEU A 49 10.20 -9.57 -19.10
N VAL A 50 11.16 -10.33 -19.64
CA VAL A 50 11.13 -10.78 -21.04
C VAL A 50 9.86 -11.58 -21.34
N LYS A 51 9.48 -12.53 -20.47
CA LYS A 51 8.26 -13.32 -20.63
C LYS A 51 6.99 -12.46 -20.60
N VAL A 52 6.97 -11.43 -19.75
CA VAL A 52 5.84 -10.49 -19.70
C VAL A 52 5.74 -9.69 -21.00
N ASP A 53 6.87 -9.30 -21.59
CA ASP A 53 6.91 -8.58 -22.87
C ASP A 53 6.45 -9.44 -24.04
N GLU A 54 6.87 -10.69 -24.09
CA GLU A 54 6.40 -11.66 -25.09
C GLU A 54 4.87 -11.82 -25.01
N LEU A 55 4.34 -12.07 -23.80
CA LEU A 55 2.90 -12.17 -23.57
C LEU A 55 2.15 -10.88 -23.94
N ALA A 56 2.74 -9.72 -23.65
CA ALA A 56 2.16 -8.43 -24.03
C ALA A 56 2.10 -8.27 -25.55
N SER A 57 3.14 -8.69 -26.27
CA SER A 57 3.20 -8.65 -27.73
C SER A 57 2.15 -9.58 -28.36
N GLU A 58 2.01 -10.80 -27.85
CA GLU A 58 1.01 -11.77 -28.33
C GLU A 58 -0.42 -11.27 -28.17
N LEU A 59 -0.71 -10.61 -27.05
CA LEU A 59 -2.05 -10.08 -26.74
C LEU A 59 -2.29 -8.67 -27.32
N GLY A 60 -1.30 -8.05 -27.97
CA GLY A 60 -1.37 -6.68 -28.47
C GLY A 60 -1.59 -5.63 -27.38
N GLN A 61 -1.10 -5.91 -26.16
CA GLN A 61 -1.26 -5.06 -24.99
C GLN A 61 0.07 -4.41 -24.58
N SER A 62 0.00 -3.36 -23.77
CA SER A 62 1.22 -2.83 -23.14
C SER A 62 1.67 -3.73 -21.99
N ARG A 63 2.98 -3.77 -21.71
CA ARG A 63 3.55 -4.42 -20.51
C ARG A 63 2.80 -4.04 -19.23
N ALA A 64 2.51 -2.75 -19.06
CA ALA A 64 1.80 -2.25 -17.89
C ALA A 64 0.35 -2.78 -17.81
N ALA A 65 -0.34 -2.97 -18.95
CA ALA A 65 -1.67 -3.54 -18.99
C ALA A 65 -1.67 -5.01 -18.56
N ILE A 66 -0.69 -5.81 -19.01
CA ILE A 66 -0.54 -7.21 -18.58
C ILE A 66 -0.27 -7.30 -17.07
N ILE A 67 0.65 -6.47 -16.54
CA ILE A 67 0.94 -6.43 -15.11
C ILE A 67 -0.32 -6.07 -14.31
N ASN A 68 -1.05 -5.03 -14.73
CA ASN A 68 -2.29 -4.63 -14.04
C ASN A 68 -3.37 -5.71 -14.12
N MET A 69 -3.50 -6.39 -15.27
CA MET A 69 -4.45 -7.49 -15.44
C MET A 69 -4.12 -8.66 -14.52
N ALA A 70 -2.84 -9.02 -14.41
CA ALA A 70 -2.39 -10.08 -13.50
C ALA A 70 -2.68 -9.73 -12.04
N ILE A 71 -2.39 -8.49 -11.63
CA ILE A 71 -2.71 -8.00 -10.27
C ILE A 71 -4.21 -8.02 -10.02
N TYR A 72 -5.02 -7.52 -10.96
CA TYR A 72 -6.48 -7.52 -10.83
C TYR A 72 -7.02 -8.94 -10.65
N ARG A 73 -6.59 -9.89 -11.48
CA ARG A 73 -7.00 -11.29 -11.37
C ARG A 73 -6.56 -11.90 -10.03
N ALA A 74 -5.35 -11.61 -9.59
CA ALA A 74 -4.82 -12.08 -8.31
C ALA A 74 -5.61 -11.58 -7.11
N VAL A 75 -6.09 -10.32 -7.16
CA VAL A 75 -6.86 -9.71 -6.07
C VAL A 75 -8.31 -10.17 -6.08
N GLU A 76 -8.97 -10.18 -7.24
CA GLU A 76 -10.40 -10.49 -7.36
C GLU A 76 -10.71 -11.99 -7.33
N HIS A 77 -9.84 -12.81 -7.92
CA HIS A 77 -10.04 -14.26 -8.03
C HIS A 77 -9.13 -15.06 -7.08
N GLY A 78 -8.25 -14.37 -6.34
CA GLY A 78 -7.28 -14.98 -5.44
C GLY A 78 -6.03 -15.50 -6.17
N LEU A 79 -5.03 -15.87 -5.37
CA LEU A 79 -3.79 -16.49 -5.84
C LEU A 79 -3.74 -17.93 -5.34
N ILE A 80 -3.50 -18.86 -6.26
CA ILE A 80 -3.07 -20.21 -5.90
C ILE A 80 -1.56 -20.12 -5.67
N ILE A 81 -1.17 -19.96 -4.42
CA ILE A 81 0.23 -20.00 -4.01
C ILE A 81 0.54 -21.44 -3.64
N ASP A 82 1.17 -22.19 -4.54
CA ASP A 82 1.68 -23.51 -4.23
C ASP A 82 2.69 -23.40 -3.08
N GLY A 83 2.32 -23.94 -1.91
CA GLY A 83 3.12 -23.90 -0.69
C GLY A 83 2.62 -22.96 0.42
N LEU A 84 1.50 -22.25 0.24
CA LEU A 84 0.90 -21.41 1.28
C LEU A 84 -0.56 -21.82 1.58
N ARG A 85 -0.79 -23.11 1.83
CA ARG A 85 -1.94 -23.51 2.66
C ARG A 85 -1.60 -23.08 4.09
N LYS A 86 -2.19 -21.98 4.54
CA LYS A 86 -2.41 -21.79 5.97
C LYS A 86 -3.66 -22.59 6.31
N ASP A 87 -3.49 -23.63 7.11
CA ASP A 87 -4.57 -24.21 7.90
C ASP A 87 -5.22 -23.13 8.80
#